data_AF-A0A9X6YM74-F1
#
_entry.id   AF-A0A9X6YM74-F1
#
_cell.length_a   1.000
_cell.length_b   1.000
_cell.length_c   1.000
_cell.angle_alpha   90.00
_cell.angle_beta   90.00
_cell.angle_gamma   90.00
#
_symmetry.space_group_name_H-M   'P 1'
#
loop_
_entity.id
_entity.type
_entity.pdbx_description
1 polymer ?
#
loop_
_entity_poly.entity_id
_entity_poly.type
_entity_poly.pdbx_seq_one_letter_code
_entity_poly.pdbx_strand_id
1 'polypeptide(L)' 'MREKHGLSQYRINHARDYARYIAECVAKIELLFHLSQEGHIEEGKAENGISNLNKEIERSTEQLLGYVEQRDDMRGEK' A
#
# COMPACT_ATOMS: atom_id res chain seq x y z
N MET A 1 -12.53 -21.24 4.91
CA MET A 1 -11.30 -21.35 4.08
C MET A 1 -10.27 -22.15 4.86
N ARG A 2 -9.42 -22.96 4.21
CA ARG A 2 -8.32 -23.63 4.93
C ARG A 2 -7.26 -22.58 5.26
N GLU A 3 -6.91 -22.49 6.53
CA GLU A 3 -5.80 -21.67 7.01
C GLU A 3 -4.54 -22.54 7.00
N LYS A 4 -3.45 -22.03 6.42
CA LYS A 4 -2.14 -22.69 6.43
C LYS A 4 -1.08 -21.63 6.61
N HIS A 5 -0.04 -21.96 7.38
CA HIS A 5 1.08 -21.05 7.65
C HIS A 5 0.65 -19.72 8.31
N GLY A 6 -0.45 -19.72 9.07
CA GLY A 6 -1.01 -18.50 9.68
C GLY A 6 -1.66 -17.55 8.67
N LEU A 7 -1.97 -18.02 7.45
CA LEU A 7 -2.57 -17.25 6.38
C LEU A 7 -3.86 -17.90 5.85
N SER A 8 -4.74 -17.06 5.32
CA SER A 8 -5.96 -17.45 4.63
C SER A 8 -6.06 -16.73 3.28
N GLN A 9 -6.84 -17.27 2.34
CA GLN A 9 -7.05 -16.62 1.05
C GLN A 9 -7.67 -15.22 1.22
N TYR A 10 -8.49 -15.02 2.25
CA TYR A 10 -9.02 -13.72 2.63
C TYR A 10 -7.89 -12.73 2.94
N ARG A 11 -6.96 -13.09 3.83
CA ARG A 11 -5.81 -12.24 4.19
C ARG A 11 -4.94 -11.93 2.98
N ILE A 12 -4.66 -12.93 2.14
CA ILE A 12 -3.88 -12.74 0.90
C ILE A 12 -4.59 -11.77 -0.06
N ASN A 13 -5.90 -11.88 -0.21
CA ASN A 13 -6.67 -10.98 -1.07
C ASN A 13 -6.56 -9.53 -0.58
N HIS A 14 -6.76 -9.28 0.71
CA HIS A 14 -6.62 -7.94 1.28
C HIS A 14 -5.20 -7.38 1.16
N ALA A 15 -4.18 -8.19 1.47
CA ALA A 15 -2.79 -7.79 1.28
C ALA A 15 -2.50 -7.37 -0.18
N ARG A 16 -3.03 -8.12 -1.15
CA ARG A 16 -2.90 -7.79 -2.58
C ARG A 16 -3.61 -6.48 -2.94
N ASP A 17 -4.76 -6.20 -2.35
CA ASP A 17 -5.48 -4.96 -2.61
C ASP A 17 -4.72 -3.74 -2.06
N TYR A 18 -4.10 -3.84 -0.88
CA TYR A 18 -3.18 -2.81 -0.39
C TYR A 18 -1.94 -2.67 -1.28
N ALA A 19 -1.36 -3.77 -1.77
CA ALA A 19 -0.22 -3.71 -2.68
C ALA A 19 -0.55 -2.96 -3.98
N ARG A 20 -1.75 -3.18 -4.54
CA ARG A 20 -2.25 -2.46 -5.72
C ARG A 20 -2.40 -0.97 -5.42
N TYR A 21 -3.02 -0.62 -4.31
CA TYR A 21 -3.19 0.78 -3.91
C TYR A 21 -1.84 1.49 -3.70
N ILE A 22 -0.86 0.83 -3.08
CA ILE A 22 0.51 1.37 -2.95
C ILE A 22 1.11 1.66 -4.33
N ALA A 23 0.98 0.72 -5.28
CA ALA A 23 1.48 0.94 -6.65
C ALA A 23 0.80 2.12 -7.35
N GLU A 24 -0.51 2.30 -7.15
CA GLU A 24 -1.25 3.47 -7.66
C GLU A 24 -0.78 4.77 -7.02
N CYS A 25 -0.47 4.78 -5.72
CA CYS A 25 0.11 5.94 -5.04
C CYS A 25 1.46 6.32 -5.63
N VAL A 26 2.34 5.34 -5.90
CA VAL A 26 3.64 5.58 -6.55
C VAL A 26 3.45 6.16 -7.96
N ALA A 27 2.53 5.62 -8.75
CA ALA A 27 2.22 6.17 -10.08
C ALA A 27 1.69 7.61 -10.02
N LYS A 28 0.90 7.97 -8.99
CA LYS A 28 0.45 9.34 -8.76
C LYS A 28 1.61 10.27 -8.37
N ILE A 29 2.57 9.80 -7.59
CA ILE A 29 3.79 10.56 -7.25
C ILE A 29 4.57 10.88 -8.53
N GLU A 30 4.79 9.87 -9.38
CA GLU A 30 5.46 10.04 -10.67
C GLU A 30 4.74 11.07 -11.55
N LEU A 31 3.40 10.98 -11.65
CA LEU A 31 2.60 11.95 -12.39
C LEU A 31 2.73 13.37 -11.84
N LEU A 32 2.62 13.56 -10.52
CA LEU A 32 2.77 14.88 -9.89
C LEU A 32 4.16 15.46 -10.13
N PHE A 33 5.19 14.63 -10.04
CA PHE A 33 6.56 15.03 -10.32
C PHE A 33 6.69 15.55 -11.77
N HIS A 34 6.22 14.79 -12.77
CA HIS A 34 6.29 15.22 -14.17
C HIS A 34 5.48 16.48 -14.45
N LEU A 35 4.25 16.57 -13.95
CA LEU A 35 3.42 17.77 -14.12
C LEU A 35 4.08 19.01 -13.50
N SER A 36 4.77 18.86 -12.37
CA SER A 36 5.50 19.96 -11.73
C SER A 36 6.72 20.37 -12.56
N GLN A 37 7.48 19.40 -13.09
CA GLN A 37 8.65 19.67 -13.94
C GLN A 37 8.27 20.38 -15.24
N GLU A 38 7.13 20.04 -15.83
CA GLU A 38 6.61 20.63 -17.06
C GLU A 38 5.88 21.98 -16.82
N GLY A 39 5.76 22.42 -15.57
CA GLY A 39 5.08 23.67 -15.20
C GLY A 39 3.56 23.62 -15.31
N HIS A 40 2.97 22.43 -15.41
CA HIS A 40 1.52 22.22 -15.44
C HIS A 40 0.87 22.36 -14.06
N ILE A 41 1.63 22.18 -12.98
CA ILE A 41 1.21 22.43 -11.60
C ILE A 41 2.27 23.22 -10.84
N GLU A 42 1.83 24.00 -9.86
CA GLU A 42 2.73 24.70 -8.93
C GLU A 42 3.50 23.67 -8.07
N GLU A 43 4.80 23.91 -7.90
CA GLU A 43 5.71 23.04 -7.14
C GLU A 43 5.18 22.75 -5.73
N GLY A 44 4.74 23.78 -4.99
CA GLY A 44 4.19 23.58 -3.64
C GLY A 44 2.92 22.73 -3.61
N LYS A 45 2.12 22.68 -4.68
CA LYS A 45 0.97 21.76 -4.77
C LYS A 45 1.43 20.33 -5.04
N ALA A 46 2.46 20.16 -5.88
CA ALA A 46 3.07 18.86 -6.14
C ALA A 46 3.69 18.27 -4.88
N GLU A 47 4.50 19.06 -4.15
CA GLU A 47 5.15 18.64 -2.90
C GLU A 47 4.14 18.22 -1.83
N ASN A 48 3.08 19.00 -1.64
CA ASN A 48 2.01 18.66 -0.71
C ASN A 48 1.29 17.35 -1.11
N GLY A 49 1.03 17.16 -2.40
CA GLY A 49 0.44 15.93 -2.94
C GLY A 49 1.33 14.71 -2.69
N ILE A 50 2.62 14.82 -3.00
CA ILE A 50 3.61 13.75 -2.79
C ILE A 50 3.74 13.42 -1.30
N SER A 51 3.82 14.43 -0.43
CA SER A 51 3.90 14.22 1.03
C SER A 51 2.67 13.49 1.59
N ASN A 52 1.47 13.82 1.10
CA ASN A 52 0.26 13.11 1.48
C ASN A 52 0.25 11.66 0.96
N LEU A 53 0.68 11.43 -0.28
CA LEU A 53 0.79 10.08 -0.85
C LEU A 53 1.80 9.20 -0.10
N ASN A 54 2.91 9.76 0.38
CA ASN A 54 3.86 9.03 1.22
C ASN A 54 3.20 8.53 2.51
N LYS A 55 2.39 9.36 3.19
CA LYS A 55 1.64 8.94 4.40
C LYS A 55 0.57 7.89 4.11
N GLU A 56 -0.01 7.90 2.91
CA GLU A 56 -0.93 6.85 2.46
C GLU A 56 -0.18 5.53 2.21
N ILE A 57 1.02 5.58 1.61
CA ILE A 57 1.88 4.41 1.38
C ILE A 57 2.31 3.79 2.71
N GLU A 58 2.75 4.60 3.68
CA GLU A 58 3.15 4.12 5.01
C GLU A 58 2.01 3.35 5.69
N ARG A 59 0.84 3.97 5.83
CA ARG A 59 -0.34 3.32 6.43
C ARG A 59 -0.78 2.07 5.66
N SER A 60 -0.74 2.11 4.34
CA SER A 60 -1.13 0.96 3.51
C SER A 60 -0.13 -0.19 3.63
N THR A 61 1.15 0.13 3.80
CA THR A 61 2.21 -0.86 4.03
C THR A 61 2.02 -1.55 5.38
N GLU A 62 1.70 -0.81 6.44
CA GLU A 62 1.38 -1.40 7.74
C GLU A 62 0.20 -2.38 7.64
N GLN A 63 -0.87 -2.00 6.93
CA GLN A 63 -2.01 -2.89 6.71
C GLN A 63 -1.62 -4.14 5.91
N LEU A 64 -0.91 -3.97 4.79
CA LEU A 64 -0.42 -5.07 3.97
C LEU A 64 0.38 -6.06 4.83
N LEU A 65 1.38 -5.56 5.57
CA LEU A 65 2.22 -6.37 6.45
C LEU A 65 1.38 -7.08 7.51
N GLY A 66 0.42 -6.41 8.13
CA GLY A 66 -0.49 -7.01 9.10
C GLY A 66 -1.38 -8.13 8.51
N TYR A 67 -1.66 -8.13 7.21
CA TYR A 67 -2.38 -9.21 6.53
C TYR A 67 -1.46 -10.38 6.12
N VAL A 68 -0.20 -10.13 5.78
CA VAL A 68 0.77 -11.19 5.41
C VAL A 68 1.56 -11.73 6.60
N GLU A 69 1.45 -11.10 7.76
CA GLU A 69 2.04 -11.60 8.99
C GLU A 69 1.51 -13.00 9.29
N GLN A 70 2.45 -13.93 9.49
CA GLN A 70 2.17 -15.31 9.86
C GLN A 70 1.80 -15.33 11.33
N ARG A 71 0.51 -15.25 11.63
CA ARG A 71 0.06 -15.26 13.01
C ARG A 71 0.09 -16.67 13.59
N ASP A 72 0.76 -16.83 14.72
CA ASP A 72 0.84 -18.11 15.43
C ASP A 72 -0.53 -18.57 15.95
N ASP A 73 -1.42 -17.64 16.32
CA ASP A 73 -2.77 -17.96 16.81
C ASP A 73 -3.75 -18.42 15.72
N MET A 74 -3.38 -18.25 14.44
CA MET A 74 -4.11 -18.79 13.29
C MET A 74 -3.34 -19.93 12.61
N ARG A 75 -2.27 -20.42 13.22
CA ARG A 75 -1.74 -21.73 12.89
C ARG A 75 -2.71 -22.72 13.50
N GLY A 76 -3.65 -23.19 12.69
CA GLY A 76 -4.48 -24.34 13.05
C GLY A 76 -3.55 -25.48 13.45
N GLU A 77 -3.39 -25.70 14.75
CA GLU A 77 -2.71 -26.87 15.28
C GLU A 77 -3.41 -28.10 14.71
N LYS A 78 -2.60 -29.08 14.31
CA LYS A 78 -3.06 -30.32 13.66
C LYS A 78 -4.00 -31.11 14.54
#